data_AF-A0A9J8AQ66-F1
#
_entry.id   AF-A0A9J8AQ66-F1
#
_cell.length_a   1.000
_cell.length_b   1.000
_cell.length_c   1.000
_cell.angle_alpha   90.00
_cell.angle_beta   90.00
_cell.angle_gamma   90.00
#
_symmetry.space_group_name_H-M   'P 1'
#
loop_
_entity.id
_entity.type
_entity.pdbx_description
1 polymer ?
#
loop_
_entity_poly.entity_id
_entity_poly.type
_entity_poly.pdbx_seq_one_letter_code
_entity_poly.pdbx_strand_id
1 'polypeptide(L)'
;MYTLQSKWRYLIMFLGVQLVVMALLSREGYQKRVSYFFRIFRKADSTTGHTIGVRNHTDVYANLSLLGPALNKEDMPYCPKQSPLTGGPIHVTFPSGLTLAEVERKNPLVVRGGRYRPPNCEARHRTAIIIPHRNREHHLKFLLYYLHPFLQRQQLNYGIYIIHQAGNYTFNRAKLMNVGFREAMREDDWDCLFFHDVDLIPEDDRNTYICDAHPKHAAIAMDKFGYKLPYKMYFGGVSAVTPVQYLKMNGFPNNYWGWGGEDDDIGVRVSLGGMLISRPSLKVGRYKMIKHKHDKGNEVNPKRFNMLAKTRHTWKQDGMNTVEYEIVSRDYQPLYTNITVNIGTEAGLHPPKKKAAS
;
A
#
# COMPACT_ATOMS: atom_id res chain seq x y z
N MET A 1 -54.87 -39.25 13.46
CA MET A 1 -53.57 -39.81 13.00
C MET A 1 -52.88 -38.76 12.12
N TYR A 2 -51.98 -37.96 12.68
CA TYR A 2 -51.04 -37.14 11.90
C TYR A 2 -49.62 -37.55 12.30
N THR A 3 -48.86 -37.87 11.27
CA THR A 3 -47.67 -38.70 11.26
C THR A 3 -46.45 -38.02 11.87
N LEU A 4 -45.77 -38.73 12.78
CA LEU A 4 -44.50 -38.36 13.44
C LEU A 4 -43.30 -38.20 12.47
N GLN A 5 -43.53 -38.25 11.16
CA GLN A 5 -42.51 -38.41 10.12
C GLN A 5 -42.00 -37.09 9.53
N SER A 6 -42.65 -35.95 9.83
CA SER A 6 -42.29 -34.64 9.27
C SER A 6 -41.15 -33.94 10.03
N LYS A 7 -41.14 -34.01 11.38
CA LYS A 7 -40.15 -33.29 12.20
C LYS A 7 -38.71 -33.83 12.08
N TRP A 8 -38.56 -35.14 11.83
CA TRP A 8 -37.25 -35.76 11.65
C TRP A 8 -36.60 -35.46 10.31
N ARG A 9 -37.39 -35.17 9.26
CA ARG A 9 -36.85 -34.84 7.93
C ARG A 9 -36.07 -33.53 7.95
N TYR A 10 -36.59 -32.50 8.63
CA TYR A 10 -35.89 -31.22 8.75
C TYR A 10 -34.65 -31.30 9.63
N LEU A 11 -34.69 -32.13 10.69
CA LEU A 11 -33.52 -32.36 11.55
C LEU A 11 -32.39 -33.08 10.80
N ILE A 12 -32.71 -34.12 10.03
CA ILE A 12 -31.73 -34.85 9.21
C ILE A 12 -31.18 -33.95 8.10
N MET A 13 -32.01 -33.13 7.48
CA MET A 13 -31.57 -32.19 6.45
C MET A 13 -30.64 -31.10 7.04
N PHE A 14 -30.96 -30.58 8.23
CA PHE A 14 -30.12 -29.62 8.93
C PHE A 14 -28.76 -30.22 9.33
N LEU A 15 -28.74 -31.43 9.90
CA LEU A 15 -27.52 -32.15 10.23
C LEU A 15 -26.67 -32.46 8.98
N GLY A 16 -27.31 -32.82 7.87
CA GLY A 16 -26.63 -33.08 6.59
C GLY A 16 -25.96 -31.82 6.04
N VAL A 17 -26.66 -30.68 6.04
CA VAL A 17 -26.09 -29.39 5.62
C VAL A 17 -24.93 -28.98 6.54
N GLN A 18 -25.06 -29.17 7.85
CA GLN A 18 -24.02 -28.83 8.81
C GLN A 18 -22.75 -29.68 8.62
N LEU A 19 -22.89 -30.98 8.33
CA LEU A 19 -21.77 -31.86 8.02
C LEU A 19 -21.08 -31.50 6.70
N VAL A 20 -21.83 -31.12 5.66
CA VAL A 20 -21.26 -30.68 4.37
C VAL A 20 -20.52 -29.36 4.53
N VAL A 21 -21.07 -28.40 5.28
CA VAL A 21 -20.40 -27.12 5.59
C VAL A 21 -19.13 -27.35 6.41
N MET A 22 -19.15 -28.23 7.42
CA MET A 22 -17.96 -28.58 8.19
C MET A 22 -16.91 -29.31 7.34
N ALA A 23 -17.33 -30.18 6.41
CA ALA A 23 -16.42 -30.85 5.48
C ALA A 23 -15.79 -29.86 4.48
N LEU A 24 -16.57 -28.91 3.95
CA LEU A 24 -16.07 -27.86 3.06
C LEU A 24 -15.09 -26.93 3.79
N LEU A 25 -15.42 -26.53 5.03
CA LEU A 25 -14.52 -25.72 5.88
C LEU A 25 -13.25 -26.48 6.30
N SER A 26 -13.32 -27.81 6.43
CA SER A 26 -12.15 -28.67 6.69
C SER A 26 -11.24 -28.87 5.47
N ARG A 27 -11.74 -28.61 4.25
CA ARG A 27 -10.99 -28.81 3.00
C ARG A 27 -10.16 -27.57 2.61
N GLU A 28 -10.47 -26.40 3.15
CA GLU A 28 -9.73 -25.14 2.95
C GLU A 28 -8.90 -24.69 4.16
N GLY A 29 -8.85 -25.46 5.24
CA GLY A 29 -8.13 -25.04 6.45
C GLY A 29 -7.54 -26.19 7.25
N TYR A 30 -6.21 -26.20 7.32
CA TYR A 30 -5.44 -26.68 8.48
C TYR A 30 -5.13 -28.19 8.55
N GLN A 31 -3.98 -28.58 7.99
CA GLN A 31 -3.18 -29.67 8.56
C GLN A 31 -2.13 -29.10 9.52
N LYS A 32 -2.34 -29.27 10.83
CA LYS A 32 -1.30 -29.38 11.86
C LYS A 32 -1.89 -29.96 13.14
N ARG A 33 -1.43 -31.16 13.52
CA ARG A 33 -1.36 -31.73 14.89
C ARG A 33 -0.39 -32.91 14.83
N VAL A 34 0.33 -33.38 15.85
CA VAL A 34 0.70 -33.02 17.24
C VAL A 34 1.74 -34.09 17.60
N SER A 35 2.85 -33.78 18.28
CA SER A 35 3.67 -34.71 19.07
C SER A 35 4.87 -33.97 19.66
N TYR A 36 5.34 -34.14 20.90
CA TYR A 36 4.81 -34.56 22.21
C TYR A 36 5.95 -34.17 23.20
N PHE A 37 5.62 -33.97 24.47
CA PHE A 37 6.50 -33.47 25.53
C PHE A 37 7.79 -34.28 25.78
N PHE A 38 8.92 -33.57 26.00
CA PHE A 38 9.83 -33.59 27.17
C PHE A 38 11.31 -33.34 26.76
N ARG A 39 11.90 -32.23 27.20
CA ARG A 39 13.17 -32.25 27.95
C ARG A 39 13.50 -30.92 28.62
N ILE A 40 13.50 -30.97 29.94
CA ILE A 40 14.03 -29.96 30.86
C ILE A 40 15.56 -30.16 30.96
N PHE A 41 16.27 -29.05 31.26
CA PHE A 41 17.68 -28.88 31.60
C PHE A 41 18.70 -28.67 30.47
N ARG A 42 19.02 -27.40 30.20
CA ARG A 42 20.41 -26.89 30.28
C ARG A 42 20.46 -25.36 30.46
N LYS A 43 21.23 -24.91 31.45
CA LYS A 43 21.59 -23.52 31.77
C LYS A 43 23.03 -23.24 31.28
N ALA A 44 23.39 -21.95 31.19
CA ALA A 44 24.71 -21.32 30.95
C ALA A 44 25.09 -21.11 29.46
N ASP A 45 25.70 -20.02 29.01
CA ASP A 45 26.25 -18.85 29.71
C ASP A 45 26.49 -17.63 28.78
N SER A 46 26.65 -16.48 29.44
CA SER A 46 27.34 -15.21 29.15
C SER A 46 28.01 -14.87 27.78
N THR A 47 27.72 -13.63 27.35
CA THR A 47 28.61 -12.56 26.83
C THR A 47 29.67 -12.86 25.75
N THR A 48 29.59 -12.12 24.65
CA THR A 48 30.76 -11.45 24.04
C THR A 48 30.34 -10.12 23.44
N GLY A 49 30.98 -9.04 23.90
CA GLY A 49 30.85 -7.70 23.34
C GLY A 49 31.55 -7.60 21.99
N HIS A 50 30.87 -7.02 21.01
CA HIS A 50 31.49 -6.57 19.77
C HIS A 50 31.42 -5.05 19.67
N THR A 51 32.60 -4.49 19.46
CA THR A 51 32.97 -3.13 19.11
C THR A 51 31.91 -2.43 18.25
N ILE A 52 31.34 -1.34 18.80
CA ILE A 52 30.41 -0.47 18.09
C ILE A 52 31.23 0.36 17.09
N GLY A 53 31.35 -0.16 15.87
CA GLY A 53 31.68 0.67 14.71
C GLY A 53 30.62 1.76 14.58
N VAL A 54 31.06 2.99 14.30
CA VAL A 54 30.21 4.19 14.14
C VAL A 54 29.03 3.84 13.23
N ARG A 55 27.85 3.62 13.83
CA ARG A 55 26.63 3.30 13.10
C ARG A 55 26.27 4.54 12.28
N ASN A 56 26.34 4.45 10.96
CA ASN A 56 25.79 5.49 10.11
C ASN A 56 24.26 5.41 10.18
N HIS A 57 23.69 6.02 11.21
CA HIS A 57 22.25 6.01 11.50
C HIS A 57 21.39 6.63 10.38
N THR A 58 22.01 7.27 9.39
CA THR A 58 21.33 7.91 8.26
C THR A 58 21.19 7.01 7.02
N ASP A 59 21.83 5.83 7.00
CA ASP A 59 21.64 4.86 5.92
C ASP A 59 20.32 4.10 6.12
N VAL A 60 19.50 4.04 5.07
CA VAL A 60 18.25 3.29 5.09
C VAL A 60 18.47 1.79 5.30
N TYR A 61 19.64 1.21 4.98
CA TYR A 61 19.90 -0.21 5.26
C TYR A 61 20.46 -0.46 6.67
N ALA A 62 20.72 0.59 7.45
CA ALA A 62 21.21 0.44 8.82
C ALA A 62 20.23 -0.38 9.66
N ASN A 63 20.78 -1.16 10.60
CA ASN A 63 20.02 -1.99 11.55
C ASN A 63 19.17 -3.12 10.96
N LEU A 64 19.08 -3.31 9.63
CA LEU A 64 18.35 -4.45 9.07
C LEU A 64 18.99 -5.80 9.43
N SER A 65 20.30 -5.83 9.67
CA SER A 65 20.98 -7.02 10.21
C SER A 65 20.53 -7.41 11.63
N LEU A 66 19.82 -6.53 12.34
CA LEU A 66 19.22 -6.83 13.64
C LEU A 66 17.85 -7.53 13.53
N LEU A 67 17.30 -7.67 12.32
CA LEU A 67 16.15 -8.54 12.10
C LEU A 67 16.58 -9.97 12.43
N GLY A 68 16.10 -10.46 13.59
CA GLY A 68 16.51 -11.72 14.16
C GLY A 68 16.16 -12.93 13.28
N PRO A 69 16.67 -14.12 13.65
CA PRO A 69 16.34 -15.35 12.95
C PRO A 69 14.82 -15.60 12.97
N ALA A 70 14.33 -16.32 11.96
CA ALA A 70 12.92 -16.69 11.89
C ALA A 70 12.53 -17.51 13.14
N LEU A 71 11.51 -17.05 13.86
CA LEU A 71 10.93 -17.80 14.98
C LEU A 71 9.82 -18.70 14.46
N ASN A 72 9.56 -19.80 15.20
CA ASN A 72 8.38 -20.62 14.94
C ASN A 72 7.11 -19.78 15.11
N LYS A 73 6.18 -19.91 14.16
CA LYS A 73 4.96 -19.09 14.08
C LYS A 73 4.05 -19.22 15.32
N GLU A 74 4.10 -20.36 16.00
CA GLU A 74 3.23 -20.69 17.15
C GLU A 74 3.63 -19.96 18.45
N ASP A 75 4.88 -19.50 18.56
CA ASP A 75 5.42 -18.83 19.76
C ASP A 75 5.82 -17.37 19.48
N MET A 76 5.39 -16.81 18.35
CA MET A 76 5.86 -15.53 17.87
C MET A 76 5.16 -14.38 18.62
N PRO A 77 5.86 -13.56 19.41
CA PRO A 77 5.25 -12.42 20.07
C PRO A 77 4.85 -11.37 19.04
N TYR A 78 3.87 -10.52 19.37
CA TYR A 78 3.61 -9.33 18.57
C TYR A 78 4.84 -8.41 18.54
N CYS A 79 5.08 -7.78 17.39
CA CYS A 79 6.10 -6.75 17.26
C CYS A 79 5.84 -5.63 18.29
N PRO A 80 6.88 -4.97 18.81
CA PRO A 80 6.69 -3.85 19.73
C PRO A 80 5.91 -2.71 19.06
N LYS A 81 5.16 -1.93 19.85
CA LYS A 81 4.36 -0.80 19.32
C LYS A 81 5.21 0.21 18.56
N GLN A 82 6.44 0.44 19.04
CA GLN A 82 7.45 1.21 18.36
C GLN A 82 8.60 0.25 18.02
N SER A 83 8.94 0.16 16.74
CA SER A 83 10.04 -0.68 16.30
C SER A 83 11.37 -0.18 16.87
N PRO A 84 12.22 -1.06 17.43
CA PRO A 84 13.56 -0.69 17.87
C PRO A 84 14.53 -0.45 16.69
N LEU A 85 14.11 -0.73 15.46
CA LEU A 85 14.95 -0.62 14.26
C LEU A 85 14.88 0.76 13.61
N THR A 86 13.85 1.56 13.92
CA THR A 86 13.71 2.93 13.39
C THR A 86 14.82 3.83 13.94
N GLY A 87 15.55 4.50 13.05
CA GLY A 87 16.73 5.31 13.38
C GLY A 87 16.50 6.82 13.30
N GLY A 88 15.37 7.27 12.73
CA GLY A 88 15.08 8.67 12.47
C GLY A 88 15.47 9.11 11.06
N PRO A 89 16.17 10.26 10.90
CA PRO A 89 16.48 10.84 9.60
C PRO A 89 17.31 9.91 8.69
N ILE A 90 16.97 9.89 7.41
CA ILE A 90 17.61 9.10 6.35
C ILE A 90 18.20 10.06 5.33
N HIS A 91 19.45 9.81 4.95
CA HIS A 91 20.10 10.57 3.90
C HIS A 91 19.75 9.98 2.52
N VAL A 92 19.02 10.74 1.70
CA VAL A 92 18.55 10.30 0.39
C VAL A 92 19.48 10.79 -0.73
N THR A 93 20.04 9.85 -1.49
CA THR A 93 20.86 10.07 -2.69
C THR A 93 20.39 9.23 -3.88
N PHE A 94 20.79 9.60 -5.10
CA PHE A 94 20.38 8.92 -6.33
C PHE A 94 21.59 8.44 -7.14
N PRO A 95 22.21 7.30 -6.77
CA PRO A 95 23.37 6.76 -7.49
C PRO A 95 23.00 6.28 -8.90
N SER A 96 23.77 6.68 -9.91
CA SER A 96 23.51 6.41 -11.33
C SER A 96 23.56 4.92 -11.72
N GLY A 97 24.33 4.11 -11.00
CA GLY A 97 24.55 2.68 -11.30
C GLY A 97 23.59 1.69 -10.62
N LEU A 98 22.61 2.16 -9.86
CA LEU A 98 21.69 1.27 -9.13
C LEU A 98 20.95 0.33 -10.10
N THR A 99 20.84 -0.96 -9.77
CA THR A 99 20.07 -1.96 -10.54
C THR A 99 18.98 -2.61 -9.69
N LEU A 100 17.89 -3.10 -10.29
CA LEU A 100 16.86 -3.83 -9.54
C LEU A 100 17.39 -5.12 -8.91
N ALA A 101 18.31 -5.82 -9.59
CA ALA A 101 18.97 -7.01 -9.05
C ALA A 101 19.79 -6.69 -7.79
N GLU A 102 20.43 -5.51 -7.73
CA GLU A 102 21.09 -5.04 -6.51
C GLU A 102 20.07 -4.78 -5.39
N VAL A 103 18.94 -4.14 -5.69
CA VAL A 103 17.87 -3.91 -4.70
C VAL A 103 17.34 -5.22 -4.16
N GLU A 104 17.10 -6.21 -5.02
CA GLU A 104 16.65 -7.55 -4.64
C GLU A 104 17.64 -8.24 -3.71
N ARG A 105 18.92 -8.27 -4.09
CA ARG A 105 19.98 -8.86 -3.26
C ARG A 105 20.11 -8.19 -1.89
N LYS A 106 19.88 -6.88 -1.81
CA LYS A 106 19.91 -6.10 -0.55
C LYS A 106 18.68 -6.33 0.34
N ASN A 107 17.62 -6.94 -0.18
CA ASN A 107 16.35 -7.16 0.53
C ASN A 107 15.95 -8.65 0.53
N PRO A 108 16.77 -9.55 1.10
CA PRO A 108 16.56 -11.00 1.00
C PRO A 108 15.31 -11.52 1.72
N LEU A 109 14.71 -10.72 2.61
CA LEU A 109 13.47 -11.06 3.33
C LEU A 109 12.21 -10.66 2.56
N VAL A 110 12.35 -9.87 1.49
CA VAL A 110 11.22 -9.55 0.61
C VAL A 110 11.00 -10.75 -0.31
N VAL A 111 9.79 -11.27 -0.30
CA VAL A 111 9.40 -12.40 -1.15
C VAL A 111 8.61 -11.92 -2.36
N ARG A 112 8.47 -12.81 -3.35
CA ARG A 112 7.76 -12.57 -4.61
C ARG A 112 6.40 -11.87 -4.39
N GLY A 113 6.12 -10.90 -5.24
CA GLY A 113 5.02 -9.94 -5.10
C GLY A 113 5.39 -8.72 -4.25
N GLY A 114 6.67 -8.54 -3.88
CA GLY A 114 7.08 -7.45 -3.00
C GLY A 114 6.47 -7.53 -1.61
N ARG A 115 6.25 -8.76 -1.13
CA ARG A 115 5.61 -9.03 0.16
C ARG A 115 6.69 -9.17 1.22
N TYR A 116 6.38 -8.72 2.43
CA TYR A 116 7.27 -8.89 3.58
C TYR A 116 6.44 -9.03 4.85
N ARG A 117 6.97 -9.82 5.78
CA ARG A 117 6.53 -9.89 7.18
C ARG A 117 7.77 -10.02 8.07
N PRO A 118 7.78 -9.46 9.28
CA PRO A 118 8.89 -9.63 10.20
C PRO A 118 9.11 -11.11 10.52
N PRO A 119 10.36 -11.61 10.49
CA PRO A 119 10.63 -13.03 10.70
C PRO A 119 10.53 -13.46 12.17
N ASN A 120 10.63 -12.51 13.10
CA ASN A 120 10.80 -12.75 14.54
C ASN A 120 9.65 -12.19 15.40
N CYS A 121 8.62 -11.61 14.81
CA CYS A 121 7.45 -11.11 15.52
C CYS A 121 6.22 -11.01 14.60
N GLU A 122 5.02 -11.08 15.18
CA GLU A 122 3.78 -10.87 14.44
C GLU A 122 3.53 -9.37 14.27
N ALA A 123 3.50 -8.91 13.02
CA ALA A 123 3.27 -7.51 12.72
C ALA A 123 1.89 -7.06 13.21
N ARG A 124 1.85 -5.90 13.89
CA ARG A 124 0.59 -5.29 14.37
C ARG A 124 -0.21 -4.59 13.27
N HIS A 125 0.43 -4.33 12.13
CA HIS A 125 -0.12 -3.51 11.06
C HIS A 125 0.16 -4.18 9.72
N ARG A 126 -0.90 -4.31 8.92
CA ARG A 126 -0.84 -4.76 7.52
C ARG A 126 -1.08 -3.58 6.59
N THR A 127 -0.08 -3.22 5.79
CA THR A 127 -0.15 -2.06 4.90
C THR A 127 0.07 -2.44 3.43
N ALA A 128 -0.91 -2.13 2.57
CA ALA A 128 -0.71 -2.15 1.12
C ALA A 128 -0.19 -0.79 0.63
N ILE A 129 0.91 -0.80 -0.11
CA ILE A 129 1.45 0.39 -0.78
C ILE A 129 0.98 0.37 -2.23
N ILE A 130 0.19 1.36 -2.63
CA ILE A 130 -0.40 1.48 -3.96
C ILE A 130 0.28 2.63 -4.70
N ILE A 131 0.94 2.30 -5.80
CA ILE A 131 1.74 3.24 -6.59
C ILE A 131 1.15 3.31 -8.01
N PRO A 132 0.46 4.41 -8.38
CA PRO A 132 0.04 4.62 -9.76
C PRO A 132 1.28 4.87 -10.63
N HIS A 133 1.37 4.21 -11.78
CA HIS A 133 2.62 4.15 -12.54
C HIS A 133 2.39 4.11 -14.05
N ARG A 134 3.27 4.78 -14.81
CA ARG A 134 3.51 4.57 -16.25
C ARG A 134 4.84 5.20 -16.66
N ASN A 135 5.69 4.46 -17.38
CA ASN A 135 6.96 4.96 -17.96
C ASN A 135 7.88 5.66 -16.95
N ARG A 136 7.97 5.14 -15.72
CA ARG A 136 8.76 5.71 -14.61
C ARG A 136 9.65 4.66 -13.94
N GLU A 137 10.12 3.66 -14.69
CA GLU A 137 10.89 2.51 -14.21
C GLU A 137 12.16 2.95 -13.46
N HIS A 138 12.81 4.01 -13.93
CA HIS A 138 13.97 4.62 -13.27
C HIS A 138 13.64 5.15 -11.86
N HIS A 139 12.47 5.78 -11.70
CA HIS A 139 12.01 6.31 -10.41
C HIS A 139 11.59 5.17 -9.48
N LEU A 140 10.85 4.20 -10.03
CA LEU A 140 10.41 3.01 -9.29
C LEU A 140 11.60 2.27 -8.69
N LYS A 141 12.69 2.10 -9.43
CA LYS A 141 13.92 1.48 -8.94
C LYS A 141 14.49 2.19 -7.70
N PHE A 142 14.57 3.52 -7.72
CA PHE A 142 15.02 4.28 -6.55
C PHE A 142 14.02 4.20 -5.39
N LEU A 143 12.73 4.25 -5.70
CA LEU A 143 11.69 4.10 -4.68
C LEU A 143 11.82 2.75 -3.98
N LEU A 144 11.92 1.64 -4.70
CA LEU A 144 12.08 0.31 -4.11
C LEU A 144 13.36 0.19 -3.28
N TYR A 145 14.47 0.80 -3.74
CA TYR A 145 15.72 0.83 -3.00
C TYR A 145 15.60 1.45 -1.61
N TYR A 146 14.84 2.54 -1.48
CA TYR A 146 14.62 3.19 -0.19
C TYR A 146 13.45 2.59 0.58
N LEU A 147 12.36 2.25 -0.09
CA LEU A 147 11.10 1.94 0.55
C LEU A 147 11.10 0.55 1.19
N HIS A 148 11.69 -0.47 0.57
CA HIS A 148 11.78 -1.79 1.19
C HIS A 148 12.47 -1.78 2.54
N PRO A 149 13.73 -1.31 2.66
CA PRO A 149 14.39 -1.29 3.96
C PRO A 149 13.68 -0.35 4.95
N PHE A 150 13.08 0.75 4.48
CA PHE A 150 12.29 1.68 5.28
C PHE A 150 11.10 0.98 5.96
N LEU A 151 10.31 0.22 5.20
CA LEU A 151 9.13 -0.50 5.69
C LEU A 151 9.52 -1.70 6.59
N GLN A 152 10.59 -2.41 6.25
CA GLN A 152 11.09 -3.53 7.06
C GLN A 152 11.53 -3.07 8.45
N ARG A 153 12.21 -1.92 8.57
CA ARG A 153 12.56 -1.33 9.87
C ARG A 153 11.34 -0.91 10.68
N GLN A 154 10.19 -0.68 10.07
CA GLN A 154 8.94 -0.41 10.78
C GLN A 154 8.22 -1.68 11.24
N GLN A 155 8.77 -2.87 10.94
CA GLN A 155 8.22 -4.18 11.30
C GLN A 155 6.77 -4.36 10.85
N LEU A 156 6.45 -3.87 9.64
CA LEU A 156 5.14 -4.01 9.02
C LEU A 156 5.01 -5.37 8.32
N ASN A 157 3.78 -5.88 8.23
CA ASN A 157 3.41 -6.81 7.16
C ASN A 157 2.96 -5.94 5.98
N TYR A 158 3.64 -6.00 4.83
CA TYR A 158 3.32 -5.13 3.72
C TYR A 158 3.35 -5.82 2.36
N GLY A 159 2.70 -5.19 1.39
CA GLY A 159 2.78 -5.52 -0.02
C GLY A 159 2.89 -4.25 -0.87
N ILE A 160 3.67 -4.30 -1.95
CA ILE A 160 3.83 -3.18 -2.88
C ILE A 160 3.12 -3.51 -4.19
N TYR A 161 2.18 -2.65 -4.58
CA TYR A 161 1.32 -2.76 -5.74
C TYR A 161 1.61 -1.64 -6.72
N ILE A 162 2.20 -1.98 -7.87
CA ILE A 162 2.40 -1.05 -8.98
C ILE A 162 1.19 -1.16 -9.90
N ILE A 163 0.39 -0.11 -9.97
CA ILE A 163 -0.79 -0.06 -10.83
C ILE A 163 -0.38 0.63 -12.13
N HIS A 164 -0.03 -0.20 -13.11
CA HIS A 164 0.51 0.25 -14.38
C HIS A 164 -0.62 0.58 -15.36
N GLN A 165 -0.69 1.84 -15.82
CA GLN A 165 -1.66 2.24 -16.83
C GLN A 165 -1.23 1.78 -18.23
N ALA A 166 -2.01 0.89 -18.85
CA ALA A 166 -1.79 0.44 -20.21
C ALA A 166 -2.04 1.56 -21.24
N GLY A 167 -1.31 1.50 -22.35
CA GLY A 167 -1.47 2.42 -23.48
C GLY A 167 -0.96 3.85 -23.23
N ASN A 168 -1.15 4.70 -24.23
CA ASN A 168 -0.55 6.04 -24.32
C ASN A 168 -1.55 7.19 -24.12
N TYR A 169 -2.74 6.91 -23.57
CA TYR A 169 -3.76 7.92 -23.28
C TYR A 169 -3.36 8.82 -22.11
N THR A 170 -4.12 9.87 -21.82
CA THR A 170 -3.86 10.74 -20.67
C THR A 170 -3.75 9.92 -19.36
N PHE A 171 -2.76 10.22 -18.54
CA PHE A 171 -2.54 9.56 -17.26
C PHE A 171 -3.67 9.93 -16.29
N ASN A 172 -4.11 8.98 -15.46
CA ASN A 172 -5.14 9.23 -14.46
C ASN A 172 -4.74 8.62 -13.12
N ARG A 173 -4.04 9.44 -12.32
CA ARG A 173 -3.46 9.05 -11.05
C ARG A 173 -4.51 8.54 -10.05
N ALA A 174 -5.60 9.30 -9.85
CA ALA A 174 -6.64 8.97 -8.88
C ALA A 174 -7.43 7.71 -9.26
N LYS A 175 -7.73 7.51 -10.56
CA LYS A 175 -8.40 6.29 -11.03
C LYS A 175 -7.53 5.05 -10.83
N LEU A 176 -6.22 5.13 -11.09
CA LEU A 176 -5.30 4.02 -10.82
C LEU A 176 -5.22 3.68 -9.32
N MET A 177 -5.33 4.68 -8.44
CA MET A 177 -5.41 4.44 -6.99
C MET A 177 -6.69 3.69 -6.60
N ASN A 178 -7.84 4.02 -7.18
CA ASN A 178 -9.09 3.26 -7.01
C ASN A 178 -8.95 1.80 -7.47
N VAL A 179 -8.30 1.58 -8.62
CA VAL A 179 -7.97 0.23 -9.09
C VAL A 179 -7.09 -0.49 -8.08
N GLY A 180 -6.01 0.16 -7.62
CA GLY A 180 -5.09 -0.43 -6.66
C GLY A 180 -5.74 -0.78 -5.33
N PHE A 181 -6.67 0.03 -4.83
CA PHE A 181 -7.47 -0.31 -3.66
C PHE A 181 -8.24 -1.61 -3.90
N ARG A 182 -8.99 -1.68 -5.02
CA ARG A 182 -9.85 -2.84 -5.32
C ARG A 182 -9.04 -4.11 -5.48
N GLU A 183 -7.88 -4.03 -6.14
CA GLU A 183 -7.02 -5.19 -6.39
C GLU A 183 -6.24 -5.62 -5.15
N ALA A 184 -5.70 -4.69 -4.36
CA ALA A 184 -4.99 -5.03 -3.13
C ALA A 184 -5.91 -5.71 -2.10
N MET A 185 -7.15 -5.20 -1.93
CA MET A 185 -8.14 -5.78 -1.03
C MET A 185 -8.68 -7.15 -1.49
N ARG A 186 -8.42 -7.57 -2.74
CA ARG A 186 -8.72 -8.93 -3.22
C ARG A 186 -7.64 -9.94 -2.84
N GLU A 187 -6.42 -9.48 -2.56
CA GLU A 187 -5.29 -10.36 -2.26
C GLU A 187 -5.06 -10.57 -0.77
N ASP A 188 -5.39 -9.59 0.07
CA ASP A 188 -5.24 -9.68 1.52
C ASP A 188 -6.18 -8.69 2.23
N ASP A 189 -6.44 -8.96 3.50
CA ASP A 189 -7.21 -8.08 4.38
C ASP A 189 -6.31 -6.97 4.93
N TRP A 190 -6.00 -5.98 4.09
CA TRP A 190 -5.14 -4.86 4.50
C TRP A 190 -5.82 -3.95 5.52
N ASP A 191 -5.12 -3.62 6.60
CA ASP A 191 -5.62 -2.67 7.61
C ASP A 191 -5.45 -1.21 7.13
N CYS A 192 -4.48 -0.98 6.26
CA CYS A 192 -4.08 0.33 5.81
C CYS A 192 -3.68 0.34 4.33
N LEU A 193 -4.11 1.38 3.61
CA LEU A 193 -3.73 1.64 2.22
C LEU A 193 -2.89 2.91 2.18
N PHE A 194 -1.67 2.80 1.68
CA PHE A 194 -0.76 3.92 1.43
C PHE A 194 -0.73 4.22 -0.07
N PHE A 195 -1.27 5.36 -0.46
CA PHE A 195 -1.21 5.86 -1.84
C PHE A 195 0.02 6.72 -2.02
N HIS A 196 0.88 6.35 -2.97
CA HIS A 196 2.25 6.82 -2.99
C HIS A 196 2.73 7.19 -4.40
N ASP A 197 3.16 8.43 -4.58
CA ASP A 197 3.80 8.84 -5.84
C ASP A 197 5.15 8.16 -6.01
N VAL A 198 5.46 7.71 -7.22
CA VAL A 198 6.67 6.90 -7.50
C VAL A 198 7.99 7.66 -7.27
N ASP A 199 7.93 8.99 -7.22
CA ASP A 199 9.09 9.89 -7.17
C ASP A 199 9.34 10.53 -5.80
N LEU A 200 8.59 10.17 -4.75
CA LEU A 200 8.74 10.74 -3.41
C LEU A 200 9.40 9.76 -2.44
N ILE A 201 10.61 10.05 -1.99
CA ILE A 201 11.34 9.21 -1.02
C ILE A 201 11.20 9.79 0.39
N PRO A 202 10.72 9.03 1.41
CA PRO A 202 10.67 9.52 2.78
C PRO A 202 12.08 9.73 3.35
N GLU A 203 12.29 10.83 4.08
CA GLU A 203 13.58 11.18 4.69
C GLU A 203 13.67 10.88 6.20
N ASP A 204 12.66 10.24 6.81
CA ASP A 204 12.66 9.91 8.24
C ASP A 204 11.79 8.68 8.54
N ASP A 205 12.36 7.60 9.07
CA ASP A 205 11.62 6.35 9.33
C ASP A 205 10.71 6.38 10.56
N ARG A 206 10.69 7.49 11.30
CA ARG A 206 9.64 7.78 12.30
C ARG A 206 8.34 8.20 11.63
N ASN A 207 8.35 8.53 10.33
CA ASN A 207 7.13 8.67 9.54
C ASN A 207 6.59 7.29 9.20
N THR A 208 5.84 6.71 10.13
CA THR A 208 5.37 5.32 10.04
C THR A 208 4.36 5.12 8.91
N TYR A 209 4.50 4.03 8.15
CA TYR A 209 3.58 3.67 7.07
C TYR A 209 2.40 2.83 7.62
N ILE A 210 1.72 3.42 8.60
CA ILE A 210 0.49 2.93 9.22
C ILE A 210 -0.58 4.02 9.13
N CYS A 211 -1.84 3.61 9.20
CA CYS A 211 -2.98 4.51 9.15
C CYS A 211 -3.31 5.05 10.54
N ASP A 212 -3.82 6.28 10.58
CA ASP A 212 -4.28 6.94 11.80
C ASP A 212 -5.80 6.85 11.92
N ALA A 213 -6.36 7.37 13.03
CA ALA A 213 -7.81 7.50 13.23
C ALA A 213 -8.50 8.35 12.14
N HIS A 214 -7.73 9.23 11.49
CA HIS A 214 -8.16 10.07 10.37
C HIS A 214 -7.24 9.84 9.15
N PRO A 215 -7.71 10.10 7.92
CA PRO A 215 -6.87 10.10 6.73
C PRO A 215 -5.55 10.83 6.94
N LYS A 216 -4.45 10.12 6.76
CA LYS A 216 -3.10 10.61 6.99
C LYS A 216 -2.53 11.21 5.72
N HIS A 217 -2.02 12.43 5.81
CA HIS A 217 -1.14 13.00 4.80
C HIS A 217 0.30 12.87 5.31
N ALA A 218 1.09 11.99 4.67
CA ALA A 218 2.44 11.67 5.10
C ALA A 218 3.48 12.66 4.53
N ALA A 219 3.32 13.08 3.26
CA ALA A 219 4.28 13.93 2.53
C ALA A 219 4.07 15.44 2.73
N ILE A 220 4.11 15.90 3.98
CA ILE A 220 3.74 17.28 4.33
C ILE A 220 4.87 18.30 4.11
N ALA A 221 6.11 17.85 3.99
CA ALA A 221 7.30 18.68 3.79
C ALA A 221 8.16 18.11 2.65
N MET A 222 7.80 18.42 1.41
CA MET A 222 8.58 18.02 0.25
C MET A 222 9.68 19.03 -0.09
N ASP A 223 10.84 18.56 -0.51
CA ASP A 223 11.97 19.41 -0.89
C ASP A 223 11.65 20.38 -2.03
N LYS A 224 10.84 19.95 -3.01
CA LYS A 224 10.35 20.78 -4.12
C LYS A 224 9.54 22.01 -3.68
N PHE A 225 8.96 21.97 -2.48
CA PHE A 225 8.21 23.07 -1.86
C PHE A 225 9.01 23.74 -0.73
N GLY A 226 10.33 23.54 -0.68
CA GLY A 226 11.18 24.08 0.37
C GLY A 226 10.87 23.51 1.75
N TYR A 227 10.42 22.25 1.82
CA TYR A 227 10.01 21.57 3.06
C TYR A 227 8.86 22.27 3.81
N LYS A 228 7.99 22.96 3.09
CA LYS A 228 6.78 23.59 3.62
C LYS A 228 5.54 22.94 3.04
N LEU A 229 4.48 22.90 3.85
CA LEU A 229 3.16 22.51 3.37
C LEU A 229 2.62 23.63 2.46
N PRO A 230 2.25 23.35 1.19
CA PRO A 230 1.80 24.40 0.26
C PRO A 230 0.58 25.18 0.78
N TYR A 231 -0.41 24.46 1.32
CA TYR A 231 -1.62 25.02 1.93
C TYR A 231 -2.32 23.96 2.78
N LYS A 232 -3.23 24.39 3.68
CA LYS A 232 -3.83 23.53 4.72
C LYS A 232 -4.59 22.31 4.18
N MET A 233 -5.24 22.44 3.03
CA MET A 233 -6.04 21.37 2.41
C MET A 233 -5.23 20.43 1.53
N TYR A 234 -3.94 20.71 1.31
CA TYR A 234 -3.10 19.90 0.44
C TYR A 234 -3.00 18.45 0.93
N PHE A 235 -3.30 17.50 0.04
CA PHE A 235 -3.34 16.05 0.30
C PHE A 235 -2.62 15.24 -0.80
N GLY A 236 -1.76 15.88 -1.59
CA GLY A 236 -0.99 15.24 -2.66
C GLY A 236 0.26 14.51 -2.18
N GLY A 237 0.96 13.85 -3.10
CA GLY A 237 2.20 13.13 -2.80
C GLY A 237 1.97 11.75 -2.21
N VAL A 238 2.05 11.63 -0.88
CA VAL A 238 1.89 10.37 -0.15
C VAL A 238 0.84 10.51 0.95
N SER A 239 -0.19 9.69 0.89
CA SER A 239 -1.30 9.69 1.85
C SER A 239 -1.70 8.27 2.23
N ALA A 240 -2.42 8.13 3.34
CA ALA A 240 -2.88 6.84 3.81
C ALA A 240 -4.26 6.89 4.45
N VAL A 241 -5.00 5.81 4.25
CA VAL A 241 -6.38 5.66 4.72
C VAL A 241 -6.65 4.19 5.04
N THR A 242 -7.47 3.95 6.07
CA THR A 242 -8.03 2.62 6.29
C THR A 242 -9.06 2.30 5.20
N PRO A 243 -9.37 1.01 4.95
CA PRO A 243 -10.43 0.65 4.01
C PRO A 243 -11.76 1.32 4.32
N VAL A 244 -12.09 1.43 5.62
CA VAL A 244 -13.32 2.10 6.08
C VAL A 244 -13.31 3.60 5.75
N GLN A 245 -12.21 4.30 6.02
CA GLN A 245 -12.07 5.72 5.66
C GLN A 245 -12.17 5.92 4.15
N TYR A 246 -11.55 5.04 3.36
CA TYR A 246 -11.58 5.12 1.91
C TYR A 246 -12.99 4.98 1.35
N LEU A 247 -13.74 3.96 1.79
CA LEU A 247 -15.12 3.74 1.37
C LEU A 247 -16.05 4.87 1.84
N LYS A 248 -15.80 5.46 3.02
CA LYS A 248 -16.56 6.61 3.52
C LYS A 248 -16.46 7.84 2.60
N MET A 249 -15.35 7.98 1.87
CA MET A 249 -15.12 9.03 0.89
C MET A 249 -15.59 8.68 -0.52
N ASN A 250 -16.20 7.49 -0.71
CA ASN A 250 -16.41 6.89 -2.03
C ASN A 250 -15.09 6.79 -2.83
N GLY A 251 -13.96 6.53 -2.15
CA GLY A 251 -12.60 6.64 -2.68
C GLY A 251 -12.33 7.94 -3.46
N PHE A 252 -11.52 7.85 -4.52
CA PHE A 252 -10.97 9.00 -5.23
C PHE A 252 -11.71 9.29 -6.54
N PRO A 253 -11.66 10.52 -7.10
CA PRO A 253 -12.35 10.83 -8.35
C PRO A 253 -11.75 10.06 -9.54
N ASN A 254 -12.58 9.56 -10.47
CA ASN A 254 -12.09 8.87 -11.67
C ASN A 254 -11.94 9.77 -12.89
N ASN A 255 -12.46 11.00 -12.83
CA ASN A 255 -12.57 11.87 -14.00
C ASN A 255 -11.41 12.87 -14.16
N TYR A 256 -10.41 12.85 -13.28
CA TYR A 256 -9.22 13.69 -13.38
C TYR A 256 -8.18 13.06 -14.33
N TRP A 257 -8.29 13.42 -15.60
CA TRP A 257 -7.33 13.07 -16.64
C TRP A 257 -6.28 14.17 -16.79
N GLY A 258 -5.00 13.81 -16.64
CA GLY A 258 -3.87 14.73 -16.67
C GLY A 258 -3.53 15.29 -15.29
N TRP A 259 -2.66 16.29 -15.26
CA TRP A 259 -2.11 16.81 -14.01
C TRP A 259 -3.03 17.83 -13.33
N GLY A 260 -3.26 17.60 -12.03
CA GLY A 260 -3.64 18.60 -11.05
C GLY A 260 -5.11 18.58 -10.61
N GLY A 261 -5.32 18.88 -9.32
CA GLY A 261 -6.61 19.14 -8.69
C GLY A 261 -7.31 17.90 -8.14
N GLU A 262 -6.83 16.69 -8.44
CA GLU A 262 -7.40 15.46 -7.91
C GLU A 262 -7.06 15.26 -6.44
N ASP A 263 -5.86 15.67 -6.01
CA ASP A 263 -5.43 15.68 -4.62
C ASP A 263 -6.22 16.68 -3.77
N ASP A 264 -6.54 17.83 -4.34
CA ASP A 264 -7.45 18.81 -3.72
C ASP A 264 -8.87 18.27 -3.59
N ASP A 265 -9.40 17.60 -4.62
CA ASP A 265 -10.71 16.93 -4.59
C ASP A 265 -10.74 15.88 -3.46
N ILE A 266 -9.69 15.06 -3.35
CA ILE A 266 -9.54 14.09 -2.25
C ILE A 266 -9.52 14.79 -0.89
N GLY A 267 -8.78 15.88 -0.73
CA GLY A 267 -8.78 16.68 0.51
C GLY A 267 -10.17 17.21 0.87
N VAL A 268 -10.97 17.62 -0.12
CA VAL A 268 -12.38 18.00 0.07
C VAL A 268 -13.22 16.79 0.47
N ARG A 269 -13.04 15.62 -0.15
CA ARG A 269 -13.75 14.38 0.21
C ARG A 269 -13.50 13.93 1.64
N VAL A 270 -12.27 14.08 2.16
CA VAL A 270 -11.95 13.83 3.58
C VAL A 270 -12.90 14.63 4.47
N SER A 271 -13.04 15.93 4.17
CA SER A 271 -13.92 16.84 4.93
C SER A 271 -15.40 16.48 4.76
N LEU A 272 -15.84 16.15 3.54
CA LEU A 272 -17.23 15.75 3.25
C LEU A 272 -17.60 14.41 3.89
N GLY A 273 -16.63 13.51 4.08
CA GLY A 273 -16.76 12.30 4.86
C GLY A 273 -16.78 12.52 6.38
N GLY A 274 -16.76 13.79 6.84
CA GLY A 274 -16.75 14.13 8.27
C GLY A 274 -15.47 13.70 8.96
N MET A 275 -14.33 13.73 8.26
CA MET A 275 -13.01 13.37 8.78
C MET A 275 -12.06 14.57 8.70
N LEU A 276 -10.98 14.50 9.48
CA LEU A 276 -9.89 15.48 9.45
C LEU A 276 -8.69 14.91 8.69
N ILE A 277 -7.69 15.75 8.41
CA ILE A 277 -6.41 15.30 7.87
C ILE A 277 -5.41 15.17 9.02
N SER A 278 -4.95 13.95 9.29
CA SER A 278 -3.84 13.68 10.22
C SER A 278 -2.49 13.95 9.52
N ARG A 279 -1.53 14.50 10.25
CA ARG A 279 -0.20 14.82 9.73
C ARG A 279 0.88 14.53 10.78
N PRO A 280 2.05 14.00 10.39
CA PRO A 280 3.22 13.99 11.27
C PRO A 280 3.72 15.42 11.52
N SER A 281 4.76 15.58 12.34
CA SER A 281 5.46 16.87 12.43
C SER A 281 6.22 17.17 11.13
N LEU A 282 6.44 18.45 10.82
CA LEU A 282 7.20 18.86 9.62
C LEU A 282 8.63 18.30 9.59
N LYS A 283 9.22 18.00 10.76
CA LYS A 283 10.55 17.38 10.86
C LYS A 283 10.54 15.93 10.38
N VAL A 284 9.45 15.21 10.66
CA VAL A 284 9.32 13.77 10.38
C VAL A 284 8.68 13.52 9.01
N GLY A 285 7.69 14.33 8.61
CA GLY A 285 6.98 14.18 7.34
C GLY A 285 7.73 14.71 6.11
N ARG A 286 9.05 14.59 6.11
CA ARG A 286 9.92 15.09 5.04
C ARG A 286 10.06 14.09 3.91
N TYR A 287 9.99 14.58 2.67
CA TYR A 287 10.17 13.76 1.47
C TYR A 287 11.09 14.45 0.47
N LYS A 288 11.92 13.64 -0.19
CA LYS A 288 12.79 14.03 -1.29
C LYS A 288 12.15 13.64 -2.61
N MET A 289 11.93 14.61 -3.50
CA MET A 289 11.45 14.34 -4.85
C MET A 289 12.60 13.95 -5.77
N ILE A 290 12.47 12.83 -6.48
CA ILE A 290 13.31 12.48 -7.62
C ILE A 290 12.95 13.43 -8.76
N LYS A 291 13.89 14.29 -9.15
CA LYS A 291 13.64 15.32 -10.17
C LYS A 291 13.35 14.70 -11.53
N HIS A 292 12.34 15.23 -12.20
CA HIS A 292 11.98 14.87 -13.56
C HIS A 292 11.44 16.09 -14.33
N LYS A 293 11.44 16.01 -15.66
CA LYS A 293 10.71 16.97 -16.51
C LYS A 293 9.23 16.60 -16.53
N HIS A 294 8.38 17.54 -16.96
CA HIS A 294 6.97 17.24 -17.13
C HIS A 294 6.77 16.05 -18.09
N ASP A 295 5.94 15.08 -17.70
CA ASP A 295 5.72 13.87 -18.50
C ASP A 295 4.81 14.16 -19.70
N LYS A 296 5.09 13.48 -20.82
CA LYS A 296 4.16 13.39 -21.95
C LYS A 296 2.97 12.52 -21.57
N GLY A 297 1.76 12.96 -21.91
CA GLY A 297 0.53 12.26 -21.55
C GLY A 297 0.10 12.47 -20.09
N ASN A 298 0.65 13.47 -19.39
CA ASN A 298 0.18 13.92 -18.09
C ASN A 298 0.02 15.44 -18.07
N GLU A 299 -0.33 16.04 -19.20
CA GLU A 299 -0.48 17.48 -19.40
C GLU A 299 -1.41 18.11 -18.35
N VAL A 300 -1.15 19.37 -18.03
CA VAL A 300 -1.96 20.16 -17.10
C VAL A 300 -3.43 20.12 -17.52
N ASN A 301 -4.30 19.60 -16.66
CA ASN A 301 -5.73 19.53 -16.95
C ASN A 301 -6.33 20.95 -16.89
N PRO A 302 -6.85 21.51 -18.00
CA PRO A 302 -7.41 22.85 -18.02
C PRO A 302 -8.73 22.95 -17.25
N LYS A 303 -9.42 21.82 -17.02
CA LYS A 303 -10.71 21.75 -16.34
C LYS A 303 -10.58 21.60 -14.82
N ARG A 304 -9.37 21.41 -14.28
CA ARG A 304 -9.13 21.02 -12.88
C ARG A 304 -9.84 21.91 -11.84
N PHE A 305 -9.83 23.23 -12.02
CA PHE A 305 -10.48 24.15 -11.08
C PHE A 305 -12.01 24.09 -11.18
N ASN A 306 -12.56 23.97 -12.39
CA ASN A 306 -14.00 23.81 -12.59
C ASN A 306 -14.51 22.47 -12.04
N MET A 307 -13.68 21.42 -12.10
CA MET A 307 -13.99 20.12 -11.50
C MET A 307 -13.95 20.20 -9.97
N LEU A 308 -12.90 20.81 -9.41
CA LEU A 308 -12.74 20.98 -7.97
C LEU A 308 -13.89 21.80 -7.34
N ALA A 309 -14.37 22.83 -8.04
CA ALA A 309 -15.52 23.61 -7.60
C ALA A 309 -16.82 22.75 -7.49
N LYS A 310 -16.90 21.65 -8.24
CA LYS A 310 -18.07 20.75 -8.29
C LYS A 310 -17.99 19.57 -7.33
N THR A 311 -16.84 19.30 -6.70
CA THR A 311 -16.60 18.12 -5.84
C THR A 311 -17.73 17.87 -4.84
N ARG A 312 -18.24 18.93 -4.16
CA ARG A 312 -19.33 18.81 -3.17
C ARG A 312 -20.60 18.19 -3.73
N HIS A 313 -20.87 18.38 -5.02
CA HIS A 313 -22.04 17.85 -5.72
C HIS A 313 -21.77 16.49 -6.36
N THR A 314 -20.53 16.22 -6.78
CA THR A 314 -20.20 15.06 -7.63
C THR A 314 -19.55 13.90 -6.88
N TRP A 315 -19.00 14.09 -5.67
CA TRP A 315 -18.17 13.07 -5.00
C TRP A 315 -18.88 11.74 -4.72
N LYS A 316 -20.22 11.74 -4.56
CA LYS A 316 -21.03 10.52 -4.41
C LYS A 316 -21.35 9.84 -5.75
N GLN A 317 -21.22 10.55 -6.85
CA GLN A 317 -21.53 10.10 -8.21
C GLN A 317 -20.28 9.62 -8.97
N ASP A 318 -19.09 10.09 -8.58
CA ASP A 318 -17.82 9.67 -9.16
C ASP A 318 -16.85 9.19 -8.09
N GLY A 319 -16.50 7.91 -8.11
CA GLY A 319 -15.52 7.34 -7.20
C GLY A 319 -15.41 5.81 -7.27
N MET A 320 -15.24 5.16 -6.14
CA MET A 320 -15.12 3.70 -6.06
C MET A 320 -16.35 2.95 -6.55
N ASN A 321 -17.53 3.57 -6.43
CA ASN A 321 -18.78 3.04 -6.97
C ASN A 321 -18.85 3.04 -8.51
N THR A 322 -18.05 3.85 -9.18
CA THR A 322 -18.07 4.01 -10.66
C THR A 322 -16.76 3.69 -11.35
N VAL A 323 -15.73 3.23 -10.62
CA VAL A 323 -14.44 2.90 -11.25
C VAL A 323 -14.57 1.67 -12.16
N GLU A 324 -14.37 1.92 -13.46
CA GLU A 324 -14.32 0.95 -14.54
C GLU A 324 -12.90 0.78 -15.08
N TYR A 325 -12.48 -0.48 -15.25
CA TYR A 325 -11.18 -0.87 -15.79
C TYR A 325 -11.19 -2.35 -16.20
N GLU A 326 -10.19 -2.74 -16.99
CA GLU A 326 -9.89 -4.12 -17.33
C GLU A 326 -8.46 -4.46 -16.88
N ILE A 327 -8.27 -5.68 -16.37
CA ILE A 327 -6.94 -6.20 -16.06
C ILE A 327 -6.33 -6.73 -17.36
N VAL A 328 -5.17 -6.21 -17.75
CA VAL A 328 -4.39 -6.66 -18.89
C VAL A 328 -3.41 -7.76 -18.47
N SER A 329 -2.67 -7.53 -17.37
CA SER A 329 -1.77 -8.54 -16.79
C SER A 329 -1.63 -8.36 -15.28
N ARG A 330 -1.24 -9.44 -14.61
CA ARG A 330 -0.79 -9.42 -13.21
C ARG A 330 0.50 -10.22 -13.09
N ASP A 331 1.57 -9.53 -12.71
CA ASP A 331 2.91 -10.09 -12.66
C ASP A 331 3.51 -9.91 -11.25
N TYR A 332 3.71 -11.02 -10.55
CA TYR A 332 4.37 -11.01 -9.24
C TYR A 332 5.89 -10.99 -9.42
N GLN A 333 6.48 -9.80 -9.40
CA GLN A 333 7.93 -9.58 -9.47
C GLN A 333 8.57 -9.83 -8.10
N PRO A 334 9.91 -10.01 -7.99
CA PRO A 334 10.56 -10.22 -6.69
C PRO A 334 10.26 -9.11 -5.68
N LEU A 335 10.23 -7.85 -6.13
CA LEU A 335 10.15 -6.67 -5.27
C LEU A 335 8.76 -6.00 -5.24
N TYR A 336 7.82 -6.39 -6.10
CA TYR A 336 6.48 -5.79 -6.16
C TYR A 336 5.51 -6.66 -6.96
N THR A 337 4.21 -6.43 -6.81
CA THR A 337 3.18 -6.93 -7.72
C THR A 337 2.90 -5.86 -8.76
N ASN A 338 3.08 -6.17 -10.04
CA ASN A 338 2.68 -5.31 -11.13
C ASN A 338 1.28 -5.68 -11.61
N ILE A 339 0.37 -4.72 -11.66
CA ILE A 339 -0.98 -4.91 -12.19
C ILE A 339 -1.15 -3.93 -13.36
N THR A 340 -1.08 -4.46 -14.58
CA THR A 340 -1.28 -3.67 -15.78
C THR A 340 -2.77 -3.58 -16.08
N VAL A 341 -3.30 -2.36 -16.20
CA VAL A 341 -4.74 -2.12 -16.35
C VAL A 341 -5.06 -1.18 -17.50
N ASN A 342 -6.12 -1.49 -18.23
CA ASN A 342 -6.78 -0.57 -19.14
C ASN A 342 -7.86 0.18 -18.36
N ILE A 343 -7.68 1.49 -18.17
CA ILE A 343 -8.66 2.35 -17.48
C ILE A 343 -9.49 3.19 -18.45
N GLY A 344 -9.38 2.93 -19.75
CA GLY A 344 -10.07 3.69 -20.79
C GLY A 344 -9.46 5.07 -21.05
N THR A 345 -10.32 5.96 -21.51
CA THR A 345 -9.99 7.36 -21.84
C THR A 345 -11.00 8.31 -21.19
N GLU A 346 -10.86 9.61 -21.43
CA GLU A 346 -11.88 10.61 -21.10
C GLU A 346 -13.27 10.28 -21.67
N ALA A 347 -13.35 9.52 -22.77
CA ALA A 347 -14.59 9.08 -23.40
C ALA A 347 -15.15 7.75 -22.85
N GLY A 348 -14.53 7.19 -21.80
CA GLY A 348 -14.92 5.92 -21.19
C GLY A 348 -13.99 4.75 -21.54
N LEU A 349 -14.33 3.57 -21.02
CA LEU A 349 -13.55 2.32 -21.18
C LEU A 349 -13.60 1.78 -22.62
N HIS A 350 -14.78 1.84 -23.24
CA HIS A 350 -15.01 1.44 -24.63
C HIS A 350 -15.54 2.64 -25.42
N PRO A 351 -14.65 3.54 -25.89
CA PRO A 351 -15.10 4.68 -26.66
C PRO A 351 -15.77 4.20 -27.95
N PRO A 352 -16.88 4.84 -28.38
CA PRO A 352 -17.53 4.47 -29.63
C PRO A 352 -16.53 4.58 -30.79
N LYS A 353 -16.45 3.53 -31.63
CA LYS A 353 -15.63 3.56 -32.84
C LYS A 353 -16.00 4.81 -33.64
N LYS A 354 -15.04 5.71 -33.89
CA LYS A 354 -15.25 6.80 -34.84
C LYS A 354 -15.72 6.16 -36.14
N LYS A 355 -16.93 6.49 -36.61
CA LYS A 355 -17.32 6.16 -37.99
C LYS A 355 -16.22 6.72 -38.87
N ALA A 356 -15.58 5.87 -39.67
CA ALA A 356 -14.65 6.33 -40.69
C ALA A 356 -15.41 7.38 -41.52
N ALA A 357 -14.85 8.58 -41.63
CA ALA A 357 -15.37 9.56 -42.56
C ALA A 357 -15.21 8.93 -43.95
N SER A 358 -16.33 8.54 -44.54
CA SER A 358 -16.45 8.06 -45.93
C SER A 358 -16.20 9.19 -46.90
#